data_AF-A0A2I1HKA6-F1
#
_entry.id   AF-A0A2I1HKA6-F1
#
_cell.length_a   1.000
_cell.length_b   1.000
_cell.length_c   1.000
_cell.angle_alpha   90.00
_cell.angle_beta   90.00
_cell.angle_gamma   90.00
#
_symmetry.space_group_name_H-M   'P 1'
#
loop_
_entity.id
_entity.type
_entity.pdbx_description
1 polymer ?
#
loop_
_entity_poly.entity_id
_entity_poly.type
_entity_poly.pdbx_seq_one_letter_code
_entity_poly.pdbx_strand_id
1 'polypeptide(L)' 'NLCLLCTDLIRIAVFNKDAIDFYNMKCMLRFQVIEQHITFYLTTLLYDALYVMAEVGHVNVPCC' A
#
# COMPACT_ATOMS: atom_id res chain seq x y z
N ASN A 1 -13.64 -14.05 0.49
CA ASN A 1 -13.28 -12.76 -0.13
C ASN A 1 -12.54 -11.81 0.80
N LEU A 2 -13.09 -11.41 1.96
CA LEU A 2 -12.43 -10.45 2.86
C LEU A 2 -11.01 -10.88 3.31
N CYS A 3 -10.83 -12.16 3.67
CA CYS A 3 -9.52 -12.67 4.11
C CYS A 3 -8.42 -12.55 3.04
N LEU A 4 -8.76 -12.79 1.76
CA LEU A 4 -7.84 -12.62 0.65
C LEU A 4 -7.48 -11.15 0.44
N LEU A 5 -8.45 -10.26 0.56
CA LEU A 5 -8.27 -8.82 0.41
C LEU A 5 -7.36 -8.23 1.50
N CYS A 6 -7.56 -8.64 2.76
CA CYS A 6 -6.66 -8.29 3.86
C CYS A 6 -5.26 -8.87 3.67
N THR A 7 -5.16 -10.10 3.17
CA THR A 7 -3.86 -10.74 2.90
C THR A 7 -3.09 -9.97 1.83
N ASP A 8 -3.74 -9.55 0.75
CA ASP A 8 -3.10 -8.74 -0.29
C ASP A 8 -2.68 -7.36 0.22
N LEU A 9 -3.48 -6.73 1.08
CA LEU A 9 -3.12 -5.47 1.72
C LEU A 9 -1.87 -5.62 2.61
N ILE A 10 -1.80 -6.69 3.40
CA ILE A 10 -0.61 -7.00 4.23
C ILE A 10 0.61 -7.24 3.35
N ARG A 11 0.46 -7.96 2.22
CA ARG A 11 1.56 -8.17 1.27
C ARG A 11 2.06 -6.87 0.66
N ILE A 12 1.16 -5.92 0.36
CA ILE A 12 1.53 -4.57 -0.07
C ILE A 12 2.33 -3.85 1.01
N ALA A 13 1.89 -3.90 2.27
CA ALA A 13 2.57 -3.26 3.39
C ALA A 13 3.99 -3.82 3.61
N VAL A 14 4.14 -5.15 3.62
CA VAL A 14 5.45 -5.82 3.76
C VAL A 14 6.37 -5.45 2.60
N PHE A 15 5.85 -5.48 1.37
CA PHE A 15 6.64 -5.10 0.20
C PHE A 15 7.13 -3.64 0.27
N ASN A 16 6.26 -2.72 0.70
CA ASN A 16 6.65 -1.32 0.86
C ASN A 16 7.70 -1.13 1.96
N LYS A 17 7.57 -1.85 3.08
CA LYS A 17 8.58 -1.86 4.15
C LYS A 17 9.93 -2.33 3.59
N ASP A 18 9.96 -3.47 2.92
CA ASP A 18 11.19 -4.05 2.38
C ASP A 18 11.82 -3.16 1.31
N ALA A 19 11.00 -2.49 0.48
CA ALA A 19 11.50 -1.53 -0.50
C ALA A 19 12.05 -0.26 0.16
N ILE A 20 11.39 0.27 1.19
CA ILE A 20 11.92 1.38 2.01
C ILE A 20 13.31 1.01 2.56
N ASP A 21 13.43 -0.19 3.12
CA ASP A 21 14.68 -0.66 3.75
C ASP A 21 15.78 -0.89 2.71
N PHE A 22 15.45 -1.57 1.61
CA PHE A 22 16.42 -1.92 0.57
C PHE A 22 16.92 -0.70 -0.20
N TYR A 23 16.03 0.25 -0.52
CA TYR A 23 16.37 1.44 -1.29
C TYR A 23 16.69 2.67 -0.42
N ASN A 24 16.63 2.54 0.91
CA ASN A 24 16.81 3.64 1.86
C ASN A 24 15.91 4.85 1.55
N MET A 25 14.65 4.59 1.20
CA MET A 25 13.66 5.63 0.87
C MET A 25 12.87 6.06 2.10
N LYS A 26 12.51 7.34 2.21
CA LYS A 26 11.68 7.81 3.35
C LYS A 26 10.22 7.40 3.26
N CYS A 27 9.73 7.19 2.04
CA CYS A 27 8.35 6.81 1.75
C CYS A 27 8.24 6.04 0.44
N MET A 28 7.21 5.20 0.33
CA MET A 28 6.82 4.49 -0.88
C MET A 28 5.32 4.62 -1.09
N LEU A 29 4.91 4.93 -2.31
CA LEU A 29 3.52 4.92 -2.74
C LEU A 29 3.25 3.62 -3.49
N ARG A 30 2.16 2.94 -3.13
CA ARG A 30 1.67 1.75 -3.83
C ARG A 30 0.16 1.83 -3.99
N PHE A 31 -0.40 0.91 -4.75
CA PHE A 31 -1.85 0.82 -4.94
C PHE A 31 -2.32 -0.63 -4.91
N GLN A 32 -3.56 -0.82 -4.52
CA GLN A 32 -4.29 -2.07 -4.61
C GLN A 32 -5.43 -1.89 -5.62
N VAL A 33 -5.53 -2.82 -6.57
CA VAL A 33 -6.62 -2.84 -7.55
C VAL A 33 -7.57 -3.96 -7.15
N ILE A 34 -8.82 -3.62 -6.89
CA ILE A 34 -9.91 -4.56 -6.63
C ILE A 34 -11.02 -4.23 -7.60
N GLU A 35 -11.20 -5.08 -8.61
CA GLU A 35 -12.15 -4.85 -9.70
C GLU A 35 -11.91 -3.50 -10.38
N GLN A 36 -12.84 -2.56 -10.23
CA GLN A 36 -12.78 -1.19 -10.76
C GLN A 36 -12.31 -0.16 -9.73
N HIS A 37 -11.99 -0.59 -8.52
CA HIS A 37 -11.55 0.26 -7.41
C HIS A 37 -10.03 0.20 -7.25
N ILE A 38 -9.36 1.31 -7.50
CA ILE A 38 -7.92 1.47 -7.26
C ILE A 38 -7.75 2.27 -5.99
N THR A 39 -7.15 1.69 -4.95
CA THR A 39 -6.87 2.38 -3.69
C THR A 39 -5.37 2.63 -3.57
N PHE A 40 -4.97 3.86 -3.29
CA PHE A 40 -3.57 4.28 -3.14
C PHE A 40 -3.18 4.31 -1.67
N TYR A 41 -2.04 3.72 -1.36
CA TYR A 41 -1.47 3.65 -0.02
C TYR A 41 -0.06 4.24 -0.01
N LEU A 42 0.18 5.18 0.90
CA LEU A 42 1.50 5.72 1.18
C LEU A 42 2.05 5.07 2.43
N THR A 43 3.20 4.42 2.31
CA THR A 43 3.96 3.89 3.44
C THR A 43 5.14 4.80 3.72
N THR A 44 5.29 5.24 4.96
CA THR A 44 6.41 6.09 5.41
C THR A 44 7.09 5.49 6.62
N LEU A 45 8.42 5.61 6.69
CA LEU A 45 9.18 5.33 7.89
C LEU A 45 9.09 6.54 8.83
N LEU A 46 8.42 6.38 9.97
CA LEU A 46 8.22 7.48 10.93
C LEU A 46 9.36 7.54 11.96
N TYR A 47 9.79 6.38 12.44
CA TYR A 47 10.89 6.18 13.38
C TYR A 47 11.59 4.87 13.06
N ASP A 48 12.76 4.63 13.65
CA ASP A 48 13.49 3.37 13.51
C ASP A 48 12.55 2.18 13.78
N ALA A 49 12.36 1.33 12.75
CA ALA A 49 11.46 0.18 12.71
C ALA A 49 9.94 0.46 12.80
N LEU A 50 9.48 1.71 12.77
CA LEU A 50 8.05 2.05 12.75
C LEU A 50 7.60 2.57 11.37
N TYR A 51 6.79 1.76 10.70
CA TYR A 51 6.23 2.07 9.39
C TYR A 51 4.74 2.36 9.52
N VAL A 52 4.33 3.47 8.93
CA VAL A 52 2.92 3.86 8.85
C VAL A 52 2.48 3.71 7.41
N MET A 53 1.39 2.97 7.18
CA MET A 53 0.72 2.91 5.88
C MET A 53 -0.63 3.60 5.99
N ALA A 54 -0.84 4.64 5.19
CA ALA A 54 -2.09 5.39 5.14
C ALA A 54 -2.69 5.34 3.73
N GLU A 55 -4.01 5.19 3.64
CA GLU A 55 -4.72 5.41 2.38
C GLU A 55 -4.67 6.90 2.04
N VAL A 56 -4.21 7.22 0.82
CA VAL A 56 -4.14 8.60 0.31
C VAL A 56 -5.40 8.96 -0.46
N GLY A 57 -6.03 7.96 -1.07
CA GLY A 57 -7.28 8.10 -1.79
C GLY A 57 -7.53 6.90 -2.69
N HIS A 58 -8.68 6.92 -3.36
CA HIS A 58 -9.07 5.88 -4.29
C HIS A 58 -9.66 6.48 -5.56
N VAL A 59 -9.54 5.73 -6.65
CA VAL A 59 -10.10 6.06 -7.96
C VAL A 59 -10.98 4.90 -8.40
N ASN A 60 -12.20 5.22 -8.81
CA ASN A 60 -13.12 4.26 -9.40
C ASN A 60 -13.02 4.40 -10.91
N VAL A 61 -12.55 3.35 -11.57
CA VAL A 61 -12.45 3.31 -13.03
C VAL A 61 -13.83 2.96 -13.57
N PRO A 62 -14.46 3.82 -14.39
CA PRO A 62 -15.75 3.49 -14.97
C PRO A 62 -15.59 2.30 -15.91
N CYS A 63 -16.43 1.27 -15.74
CA CYS A 63 -16.60 0.24 -16.75
C CYS A 63 -17.38 0.79 -17.95
N CYS A 64 -16.90 0.47 -19.16
CA CYS A 64 -17.60 0.74 -20.41
C CYS A 64 -18.86 -0.11 -20.55
#